data_AF-A0A317WQ74-F1
#
_entry.id   AF-A0A317WQ74-F1
#
_cell.length_a   1.000
_cell.length_b   1.000
_cell.length_c   1.000
_cell.angle_alpha   90.00
_cell.angle_beta   90.00
_cell.angle_gamma   90.00
#
_symmetry.space_group_name_H-M   'P 1'
#
loop_
_entity.id
_entity.type
_entity.pdbx_description
1 polymer ?
#
loop_
_entity_poly.entity_id
_entity_poly.type
_entity_poly.pdbx_seq_one_letter_code
_entity_poly.pdbx_strand_id
1 'polypeptide(L)'
;MAPTESSILSNFLLSPAPLPTLISLQKFTELFPKRLRSHPHIRALYRELQELREHDMDLVNGNIDKEVRQGESQKAELRKSIAKTGVDGLTSNDQREMDMDVQLFGQTSSTSDYHSASSLLDAMEKACSDIERQVAEMDEKATLILSNLNNTVGDLSDLRYGKMQGPAGTSGEDMVVEAIRGLSNLEDACYRAVFDSKSPKMPSIPLHPRASNSPTRVNNPLPQLLQTPSGLALLELQGTINIPSQDNGDSNQSTISSPDGPHDPNAAPVFETPIGKLMFPDYSPQFTTPDDTKWMKRVYLYVGRYQRMTGEVKKLPQPLALVQRRQKESSAADDSEDLEIVEVVKYKIFFKSRPEPVNDI
;
A
#
# COMPACT_ATOMS: atom_id res chain seq x y z
N MET A 1 27.98 -2.96 7.24
CA MET A 1 27.75 -4.33 6.72
C MET A 1 28.55 -5.31 7.56
N ALA A 2 27.99 -6.47 7.91
CA ALA A 2 28.74 -7.50 8.62
C ALA A 2 29.78 -8.14 7.66
N PRO A 3 30.99 -8.50 8.12
CA PRO A 3 32.00 -9.11 7.26
C PRO A 3 31.55 -10.49 6.78
N THR A 4 31.81 -10.80 5.51
CA THR A 4 31.52 -12.10 4.92
C THR A 4 32.48 -13.18 5.43
N GLU A 5 32.06 -14.44 5.44
CA GLU A 5 32.90 -15.57 5.87
C GLU A 5 34.21 -15.65 5.08
N SER A 6 34.14 -15.47 3.76
CA SER A 6 35.33 -15.36 2.90
C SER A 6 36.26 -14.23 3.36
N SER A 7 35.72 -13.07 3.72
CA SER A 7 36.52 -11.95 4.24
C SER A 7 37.16 -12.25 5.59
N ILE A 8 36.48 -12.99 6.47
CA ILE A 8 37.01 -13.38 7.78
C ILE A 8 38.13 -14.42 7.60
N LEU A 9 37.88 -15.47 6.83
CA LEU A 9 38.84 -16.56 6.59
C LEU A 9 40.08 -16.07 5.84
N SER A 10 39.91 -15.26 4.80
CA SER A 10 41.04 -14.67 4.07
C SER A 10 41.86 -13.73 4.96
N ASN A 11 41.22 -12.88 5.77
CA ASN A 11 41.95 -11.99 6.66
C ASN A 11 42.72 -12.78 7.72
N PHE A 12 42.09 -13.78 8.34
CA PHE A 12 42.71 -14.56 9.41
C PHE A 12 43.84 -15.48 8.92
N LEU A 13 43.69 -16.10 7.75
CA LEU A 13 44.62 -17.12 7.25
C LEU A 13 45.67 -16.56 6.29
N LEU A 14 45.39 -15.45 5.59
CA LEU A 14 46.26 -14.92 4.53
C LEU A 14 46.89 -13.56 4.88
N SER A 15 46.42 -12.86 5.91
CA SER A 15 46.99 -11.58 6.36
C SER A 15 47.72 -11.80 7.68
N PRO A 16 49.01 -12.25 7.69
CA PRO A 16 50.15 -11.71 6.95
C PRO A 16 51.00 -12.84 6.32
N ALA A 17 50.41 -13.60 5.40
CA ALA A 17 51.01 -14.82 4.90
C ALA A 17 52.23 -14.64 3.96
N PRO A 18 52.43 -13.55 3.19
CA PRO A 18 53.61 -13.46 2.32
C PRO A 18 54.95 -13.48 3.08
N LEU A 19 55.94 -14.21 2.56
CA LEU A 19 57.27 -14.32 3.18
C LEU A 19 57.92 -12.94 3.47
N PRO A 20 57.90 -11.96 2.54
CA PRO A 20 58.50 -10.65 2.78
C PRO A 20 57.88 -9.87 3.94
N THR A 21 56.61 -10.15 4.25
CA THR A 21 55.89 -9.54 5.38
C THR A 21 56.36 -10.12 6.72
N LEU A 22 56.75 -11.39 6.74
CA LEU A 22 57.25 -12.09 7.92
C LEU A 22 58.75 -11.86 8.16
N ILE A 23 59.55 -12.01 7.11
CA ILE A 23 60.99 -11.80 7.15
C ILE A 23 61.47 -11.22 5.81
N SER A 24 62.03 -10.02 5.84
CA SER A 24 62.63 -9.43 4.63
C SER A 24 63.91 -10.17 4.25
N LEU A 25 64.30 -10.11 2.97
CA LEU A 25 65.56 -10.68 2.48
C LEU A 25 66.78 -10.22 3.29
N GLN A 26 66.77 -8.98 3.77
CA GLN A 26 67.85 -8.44 4.61
C GLN A 26 67.93 -9.18 5.96
N LYS A 27 66.80 -9.30 6.67
CA LYS A 27 66.72 -10.03 7.95
C LYS A 27 67.05 -11.52 7.76
N PHE A 28 66.60 -12.12 6.65
CA PHE A 28 66.94 -13.50 6.32
C PHE A 28 68.44 -13.69 6.08
N THR A 29 69.09 -12.75 5.38
CA THR A 29 70.54 -12.78 5.15
C THR A 29 71.33 -12.63 6.45
N GLU A 30 70.80 -11.91 7.44
CA GLU A 30 71.44 -11.75 8.74
C GLU A 30 71.52 -13.05 9.57
N LEU A 31 70.65 -14.03 9.29
CA LEU A 31 70.67 -15.37 9.92
C LEU A 31 71.92 -16.18 9.56
N PHE A 32 72.60 -15.81 8.48
CA PHE A 32 73.82 -16.48 8.04
C PHE A 32 75.09 -15.81 8.60
N PRO A 33 76.17 -16.56 8.85
CA PRO A 33 77.45 -16.01 9.29
C PRO A 33 77.96 -14.92 8.33
N LYS A 34 78.58 -13.85 8.87
CA LYS A 34 79.03 -12.67 8.10
C LYS A 34 79.84 -13.01 6.83
N ARG A 35 80.63 -14.08 6.86
CA ARG A 35 81.46 -14.57 5.74
C ARG A 35 80.66 -15.09 4.55
N LEU A 36 79.41 -15.53 4.77
CA LEU A 36 78.56 -16.16 3.76
C LEU A 36 77.43 -15.24 3.27
N ARG A 37 77.24 -14.06 3.89
CA ARG A 37 76.12 -13.14 3.57
C ARG A 37 76.13 -12.59 2.15
N SER A 38 77.29 -12.53 1.50
CA SER A 38 77.44 -12.13 0.10
C SER A 38 77.22 -13.27 -0.89
N HIS A 39 76.95 -14.49 -0.41
CA HIS A 39 76.85 -15.66 -1.27
C HIS A 39 75.54 -15.63 -2.10
N PRO A 40 75.59 -15.85 -3.43
CA PRO A 40 74.42 -15.71 -4.30
C PRO A 40 73.30 -16.71 -3.99
N HIS A 41 73.63 -17.86 -3.41
CA HIS A 41 72.65 -18.90 -3.08
C HIS A 41 71.68 -18.51 -1.95
N ILE A 42 72.02 -17.52 -1.11
CA ILE A 42 71.10 -17.03 -0.06
C ILE A 42 69.87 -16.38 -0.70
N ARG A 43 70.07 -15.64 -1.81
CA ARG A 43 68.96 -15.04 -2.57
C ARG A 43 68.13 -16.10 -3.30
N ALA A 44 68.80 -17.12 -3.85
CA ALA A 44 68.12 -18.24 -4.49
C ALA A 44 67.24 -19.02 -3.49
N LEU A 45 67.77 -19.34 -2.30
CA LEU A 45 67.03 -20.02 -1.24
C LEU A 45 65.85 -19.19 -0.73
N TYR A 46 66.03 -17.88 -0.56
CA TYR A 46 64.93 -16.98 -0.18
C TYR A 46 63.82 -16.96 -1.24
N ARG A 47 64.18 -17.00 -2.53
CA ARG A 47 63.23 -17.06 -3.63
C ARG A 47 62.47 -18.39 -3.66
N GLU A 48 63.16 -19.50 -3.45
CA GLU A 48 62.55 -20.84 -3.35
C GLU A 48 61.59 -20.93 -2.16
N LEU A 49 61.96 -20.37 -1.00
CA LEU A 49 61.06 -20.26 0.17
C LEU A 49 59.85 -19.36 -0.11
N GLN A 50 60.01 -18.32 -0.93
CA GLN A 50 58.90 -17.48 -1.34
C GLN A 50 57.94 -18.26 -2.25
N GLU A 51 58.46 -18.99 -3.24
CA GLU A 51 57.66 -19.82 -4.17
C GLU A 51 56.91 -20.94 -3.43
N LEU A 52 57.57 -21.66 -2.51
CA LEU A 52 56.92 -22.68 -1.69
C LEU A 52 55.76 -22.11 -0.86
N ARG A 53 55.96 -20.91 -0.31
CA ARG A 53 54.96 -20.25 0.53
C ARG A 53 53.79 -19.69 -0.28
N GLU A 54 54.04 -19.19 -1.49
CA GLU A 54 52.99 -18.80 -2.44
C GLU A 54 52.13 -20.02 -2.82
N HIS A 55 52.76 -21.18 -3.06
CA HIS A 55 52.03 -22.42 -3.31
C HIS A 55 51.13 -22.85 -2.14
N ASP A 56 51.64 -22.77 -0.90
CA ASP A 56 50.85 -23.06 0.30
C ASP A 56 49.68 -22.08 0.45
N MET A 57 49.89 -20.79 0.16
CA MET A 57 48.83 -19.78 0.17
C MET A 57 47.74 -20.07 -0.86
N ASP A 58 48.09 -20.54 -2.05
CA ASP A 58 47.13 -20.94 -3.08
C ASP A 58 46.28 -22.15 -2.64
N LEU A 59 46.90 -23.13 -1.97
CA LEU A 59 46.17 -24.25 -1.38
C LEU A 59 45.19 -23.78 -0.29
N VAL A 60 45.62 -22.86 0.57
CA VAL A 60 44.77 -22.27 1.61
C VAL A 60 43.61 -21.50 0.98
N ASN A 61 43.86 -20.69 -0.05
CA ASN A 61 42.81 -20.01 -0.82
C ASN A 61 41.78 -21.00 -1.39
N GLY A 62 42.24 -22.06 -2.05
CA GLY A 62 41.35 -23.09 -2.60
C GLY A 62 40.55 -23.84 -1.52
N ASN A 63 41.10 -23.96 -0.30
CA ASN A 63 40.38 -24.52 0.84
C ASN A 63 39.36 -23.55 1.44
N ILE A 64 39.65 -22.25 1.47
CA ILE A 64 38.68 -21.22 1.87
C ILE A 64 37.47 -21.25 0.93
N ASP A 65 37.68 -21.36 -0.39
CA ASP A 65 36.58 -21.44 -1.35
C ASP A 65 35.70 -22.70 -1.18
N LYS A 66 36.31 -23.80 -0.74
CA LYS A 66 35.58 -25.03 -0.41
C LYS A 66 34.83 -24.88 0.90
N GLU A 67 35.46 -24.30 1.92
CA GLU A 67 34.85 -24.06 3.22
C GLU A 67 33.65 -23.15 3.11
N VAL A 68 33.74 -22.04 2.37
CA VAL A 68 32.61 -21.11 2.15
C VAL A 68 31.42 -21.83 1.49
N ARG A 69 31.68 -22.66 0.47
CA ARG A 69 30.62 -23.46 -0.18
C ARG A 69 30.01 -24.49 0.77
N GLN A 70 30.82 -25.11 1.62
CA GLN A 70 30.35 -26.04 2.63
C GLN A 70 29.57 -25.33 3.74
N GLY A 71 30.01 -24.14 4.18
CA GLY A 71 29.34 -23.30 5.15
C GLY A 71 27.96 -22.85 4.67
N GLU A 72 27.82 -22.50 3.39
CA GLU A 72 26.52 -22.23 2.77
C GLU A 72 25.60 -23.45 2.79
N SER A 73 26.13 -24.63 2.43
CA SER A 73 25.38 -25.88 2.44
C SER A 73 24.95 -26.29 3.86
N GLN A 74 25.86 -26.19 4.83
CA GLN A 74 25.59 -26.46 6.25
C GLN A 74 24.60 -25.45 6.84
N LYS A 75 24.68 -24.17 6.45
CA LYS A 75 23.71 -23.15 6.85
C LYS A 75 22.33 -23.43 6.25
N ALA A 76 22.27 -23.90 5.01
CA ALA A 76 21.02 -24.34 4.39
C ALA A 76 20.45 -25.60 5.07
N GLU A 77 21.30 -26.57 5.41
CA GLU A 77 20.92 -27.77 6.16
C GLU A 77 20.51 -27.46 7.60
N LEU A 78 21.19 -26.52 8.26
CA LEU A 78 20.83 -26.00 9.57
C LEU A 78 19.47 -25.30 9.51
N ARG A 79 19.22 -24.46 8.51
CA ARG A 79 17.89 -23.87 8.30
C ARG A 79 16.82 -24.94 8.08
N LYS A 80 17.12 -25.96 7.27
CA LYS A 80 16.21 -27.08 6.99
C LYS A 80 15.95 -27.95 8.23
N SER A 81 16.97 -28.19 9.05
CA SER A 81 16.87 -28.95 10.29
C SER A 81 16.23 -28.14 11.41
N ILE A 82 16.43 -26.82 11.49
CA ILE A 82 15.68 -25.92 12.38
C ILE A 82 14.20 -25.93 11.99
N ALA A 83 13.88 -25.79 10.71
CA ALA A 83 12.51 -25.88 10.21
C ALA A 83 11.86 -27.25 10.48
N LYS A 84 12.65 -28.34 10.47
CA LYS A 84 12.17 -29.71 10.68
C LYS A 84 12.11 -30.13 12.17
N THR A 85 13.04 -29.65 12.98
CA THR A 85 13.24 -30.09 14.38
C THR A 85 12.59 -29.14 15.38
N GLY A 86 12.06 -27.99 14.94
CA GLY A 86 11.25 -27.10 15.77
C GLY A 86 11.95 -26.80 17.08
N VAL A 87 13.04 -26.02 17.03
CA VAL A 87 13.68 -25.53 18.24
C VAL A 87 12.61 -24.83 19.09
N ASP A 88 12.44 -25.35 20.30
CA ASP A 88 11.59 -24.83 21.35
C ASP A 88 11.92 -23.33 21.56
N GLY A 89 11.09 -22.46 20.97
CA GLY A 89 11.30 -21.01 21.01
C GLY A 89 10.85 -20.24 19.76
N LEU A 90 10.78 -20.85 18.58
CA LEU A 90 10.14 -20.22 17.42
C LEU A 90 8.72 -20.74 17.26
N THR A 91 7.76 -19.85 17.45
CA THR A 91 6.37 -20.17 17.19
C THR A 91 6.15 -20.35 15.69
N SER A 92 5.13 -21.12 15.29
CA SER A 92 4.71 -21.22 13.88
C SER A 92 4.44 -19.85 13.24
N ASN A 93 4.24 -18.83 14.06
CA ASN A 93 4.04 -17.44 13.67
C ASN A 93 5.34 -16.75 13.24
N ASP A 94 6.46 -17.03 13.91
CA ASP A 94 7.77 -16.43 13.62
C ASP A 94 8.34 -16.99 12.30
N GLN A 95 8.08 -18.27 12.02
CA GLN A 95 8.46 -18.88 10.75
C GLN A 95 7.70 -18.26 9.56
N ARG A 96 6.38 -18.04 9.70
CA ARG A 96 5.60 -17.37 8.65
C ARG A 96 6.06 -15.93 8.44
N GLU A 97 6.44 -15.23 9.50
CA GLU A 97 6.96 -13.88 9.43
C GLU A 97 8.25 -13.81 8.58
N MET A 98 9.20 -14.72 8.84
CA MET A 98 10.43 -14.82 8.05
C MET A 98 10.16 -15.21 6.59
N ASP A 99 9.27 -16.17 6.33
CA ASP A 99 8.93 -16.58 4.96
C ASP A 99 8.28 -15.42 4.17
N MET A 100 7.46 -14.60 4.83
CA MET A 100 6.83 -13.41 4.23
C MET A 100 7.82 -12.29 3.96
N ASP A 101 8.73 -11.99 4.90
CA ASP A 101 9.78 -10.99 4.69
C ASP A 101 10.69 -11.39 3.52
N VAL A 102 11.01 -12.68 3.39
CA VAL A 102 11.77 -13.22 2.25
C VAL A 102 11.01 -13.09 0.94
N GLN A 103 9.70 -13.33 0.92
CA GLN A 103 8.91 -13.17 -0.31
C GLN A 103 8.76 -11.71 -0.74
N LEU A 104 8.79 -10.76 0.20
CA LEU A 104 8.55 -9.34 -0.06
C LEU A 104 9.84 -8.53 -0.29
N PHE A 105 10.94 -8.89 0.39
CA PHE A 105 12.22 -8.17 0.38
C PHE A 105 13.44 -9.05 0.13
N GLY A 106 13.33 -10.36 0.40
CA GLY A 106 14.36 -11.30 -0.03
C GLY A 106 14.48 -11.17 -1.54
N GLN A 107 15.70 -10.91 -2.00
CA GLN A 107 15.97 -10.68 -3.40
C GLN A 107 15.56 -11.93 -4.18
N THR A 108 14.30 -11.99 -4.63
CA THR A 108 13.92 -12.91 -5.67
C THR A 108 14.64 -12.38 -6.89
N SER A 109 15.83 -12.93 -7.13
CA SER A 109 16.07 -13.49 -8.44
C SER A 109 14.93 -14.49 -8.71
N SER A 110 13.74 -13.97 -9.01
CA SER A 110 12.60 -14.71 -9.52
C SER A 110 12.95 -15.03 -10.96
N THR A 111 13.85 -15.98 -11.15
CA THR A 111 14.18 -16.55 -12.45
C THR A 111 13.09 -17.49 -12.97
N SER A 112 11.87 -17.45 -12.42
CA SER A 112 10.77 -18.31 -12.86
C SER A 112 9.63 -17.60 -13.59
N ASP A 113 9.53 -16.27 -13.61
CA ASP A 113 8.43 -15.56 -14.28
C ASP A 113 8.90 -14.44 -15.23
N TYR A 114 9.98 -14.68 -15.97
CA TYR A 114 10.26 -13.86 -17.16
C TYR A 114 9.47 -14.45 -18.33
N HIS A 115 8.46 -13.73 -18.82
CA HIS A 115 7.84 -14.04 -20.11
C HIS A 115 8.94 -14.08 -21.18
N SER A 116 8.99 -15.14 -21.99
CA SER A 116 9.72 -15.07 -23.26
C SER A 116 9.08 -14.00 -24.15
N ALA A 117 9.83 -13.42 -25.09
CA ALA A 117 9.28 -12.43 -26.02
C ALA A 117 8.00 -12.94 -26.72
N SER A 118 7.92 -14.25 -27.01
CA SER A 118 6.71 -14.89 -27.54
C SER A 118 5.56 -14.94 -26.53
N SER A 119 5.81 -15.33 -25.27
CA SER A 119 4.77 -15.36 -24.24
C SER A 119 4.25 -13.96 -23.89
N LEU A 120 5.12 -12.95 -23.96
CA LEU A 120 4.73 -11.56 -23.75
C LEU A 120 3.87 -11.06 -24.91
N LEU A 121 4.23 -11.37 -26.17
CA LEU A 121 3.45 -10.99 -27.33
C LEU A 121 2.06 -11.64 -27.32
N ASP A 122 1.96 -12.93 -27.00
CA ASP A 122 0.66 -13.62 -26.88
C ASP A 122 -0.20 -12.99 -25.76
N ALA A 123 0.42 -12.61 -24.64
CA ALA A 123 -0.27 -11.94 -23.53
C ALA A 123 -0.73 -10.53 -23.93
N MET A 124 0.09 -9.79 -24.68
CA MET A 124 -0.24 -8.46 -25.19
C MET A 124 -1.37 -8.52 -26.23
N GLU A 125 -1.33 -9.48 -27.15
CA GLU A 125 -2.37 -9.68 -28.16
C GLU A 125 -3.71 -10.02 -27.51
N LYS A 126 -3.69 -10.92 -26.51
CA LYS A 126 -4.87 -11.24 -25.71
C LYS A 126 -5.41 -10.03 -24.95
N ALA A 127 -4.54 -9.22 -24.37
CA ALA A 127 -4.93 -7.99 -23.69
C ALA A 127 -5.55 -6.96 -24.65
N CYS A 128 -5.00 -6.81 -25.85
CA CYS A 128 -5.57 -5.96 -26.90
C CYS A 128 -6.98 -6.42 -27.29
N SER A 129 -7.17 -7.72 -27.56
CA SER A 129 -8.49 -8.28 -27.88
C SER A 129 -9.49 -8.13 -26.73
N ASP A 130 -9.05 -8.27 -25.48
CA ASP A 130 -9.91 -8.09 -24.31
C ASP A 130 -10.35 -6.63 -24.15
N ILE A 131 -9.46 -5.66 -24.41
CA ILE A 131 -9.78 -4.23 -24.38
C ILE A 131 -10.75 -3.88 -25.52
N GLU A 132 -10.50 -4.34 -26.74
CA GLU A 132 -11.40 -4.11 -27.88
C GLU A 132 -12.82 -4.63 -27.60
N ARG A 133 -12.93 -5.81 -26.97
CA ARG A 133 -14.21 -6.35 -26.53
C ARG A 133 -14.87 -5.48 -25.46
N GLN A 134 -14.11 -4.99 -24.48
CA GLN A 134 -14.66 -4.11 -23.44
C GLN A 134 -15.15 -2.78 -24.01
N VAL A 135 -14.45 -2.22 -25.01
CA VAL A 135 -14.89 -1.01 -25.72
C VAL A 135 -16.23 -1.25 -26.43
N ALA A 136 -16.36 -2.37 -27.15
CA ALA A 136 -17.61 -2.72 -27.82
C ALA A 136 -18.79 -2.88 -26.83
N GLU A 137 -18.54 -3.53 -25.69
CA GLU A 137 -19.55 -3.70 -24.63
C GLU A 137 -19.93 -2.36 -23.98
N MET A 138 -18.95 -1.47 -23.79
CA MET A 138 -19.17 -0.14 -23.25
C MET A 138 -20.00 0.74 -24.20
N ASP A 139 -19.72 0.68 -25.51
CA ASP A 139 -20.50 1.39 -26.53
C ASP A 139 -21.95 0.90 -26.55
N GLU A 140 -22.19 -0.42 -26.45
CA GLU A 140 -23.55 -0.96 -26.36
C GLU A 140 -24.28 -0.42 -25.12
N LYS A 141 -23.63 -0.41 -23.95
CA LYS A 141 -24.20 0.17 -22.72
C LYS A 141 -24.49 1.66 -22.86
N ALA A 142 -23.61 2.42 -23.53
CA ALA A 142 -23.80 3.84 -23.78
C ALA A 142 -25.04 4.10 -24.66
N THR A 143 -25.22 3.31 -25.73
CA THR A 143 -26.42 3.43 -26.58
C THR A 143 -27.70 3.10 -25.82
N LEU A 144 -27.66 2.09 -24.93
CA LEU A 144 -28.78 1.74 -24.06
C LEU A 144 -29.13 2.87 -23.11
N ILE A 145 -28.15 3.48 -22.45
CA ILE A 145 -28.37 4.63 -21.55
C ILE A 145 -28.96 5.82 -22.32
N LEU A 146 -28.42 6.15 -23.50
CA LEU A 146 -28.95 7.24 -24.33
C LEU A 146 -30.40 7.01 -24.75
N SER A 147 -30.76 5.79 -25.11
CA SER A 147 -32.15 5.44 -25.43
C SER A 147 -33.08 5.62 -24.23
N ASN A 148 -32.66 5.18 -23.04
CA ASN A 148 -33.43 5.37 -21.80
C ASN A 148 -33.61 6.85 -21.47
N LEU A 149 -32.54 7.65 -21.63
CA LEU A 149 -32.60 9.09 -21.43
C LEU A 149 -33.60 9.73 -22.39
N ASN A 150 -33.52 9.41 -23.69
CA ASN A 150 -34.48 9.92 -24.67
C ASN A 150 -35.92 9.53 -24.37
N ASN A 151 -36.16 8.31 -23.87
CA ASN A 151 -37.50 7.89 -23.43
C ASN A 151 -37.98 8.73 -22.23
N THR A 152 -37.15 8.92 -21.20
CA THR A 152 -37.52 9.76 -20.05
C THR A 152 -37.75 11.22 -20.41
N VAL A 153 -36.97 11.77 -21.34
CA VAL A 153 -37.16 13.12 -21.86
C VAL A 153 -38.44 13.20 -22.69
N GLY A 154 -38.79 12.14 -23.44
CA GLY A 154 -40.09 12.00 -24.10
C GLY A 154 -41.25 12.05 -23.12
N ASP A 155 -41.18 11.25 -22.04
CA ASP A 155 -42.21 11.19 -20.99
C ASP A 155 -42.37 12.54 -20.26
N LEU A 156 -41.27 13.22 -19.95
CA LEU A 156 -41.28 14.55 -19.33
C LEU A 156 -41.72 15.66 -20.31
N SER A 157 -41.42 15.50 -21.60
CA SER A 157 -41.88 16.41 -22.64
C SER A 157 -43.37 16.24 -22.90
N ASP A 158 -43.91 15.03 -22.78
CA ASP A 158 -45.35 14.79 -22.75
C ASP A 158 -45.95 15.53 -21.54
N LEU A 159 -45.41 15.41 -20.34
CA LEU A 159 -45.90 16.20 -19.18
C LEU A 159 -45.88 17.73 -19.37
N ARG A 160 -44.92 18.27 -20.13
CA ARG A 160 -44.78 19.72 -20.37
C ARG A 160 -45.59 20.23 -21.57
N TYR A 161 -45.79 19.42 -22.61
CA TYR A 161 -46.39 19.83 -23.89
C TYR A 161 -47.62 19.01 -24.31
N GLY A 162 -47.88 17.87 -23.67
CA GLY A 162 -48.93 16.91 -23.96
C GLY A 162 -49.82 16.59 -22.73
N LYS A 163 -51.11 16.89 -22.83
CA LYS A 163 -52.18 16.63 -21.83
C LYS A 163 -52.32 17.54 -20.61
N MET A 164 -51.51 18.59 -20.42
CA MET A 164 -51.92 19.71 -19.54
C MET A 164 -52.82 20.74 -20.26
N GLN A 165 -52.85 20.73 -21.60
CA GLN A 165 -54.05 21.17 -22.32
C GLN A 165 -55.02 19.99 -22.39
N GLY A 166 -55.99 19.98 -21.48
CA GLY A 166 -57.23 19.26 -21.73
C GLY A 166 -57.84 19.70 -23.07
N PRO A 167 -58.68 18.87 -23.70
CA PRO A 167 -59.34 19.22 -24.95
C PRO A 167 -60.05 20.57 -24.78
N ALA A 168 -60.10 21.38 -25.84
CA ALA A 168 -60.77 22.68 -25.84
C ALA A 168 -62.17 22.57 -25.18
N GLY A 169 -62.29 23.08 -23.95
CA GLY A 169 -63.50 22.92 -23.14
C GLY A 169 -63.31 22.82 -21.62
N THR A 170 -62.09 22.79 -21.07
CA THR A 170 -61.90 22.90 -19.61
C THR A 170 -62.37 24.27 -19.14
N SER A 171 -63.48 24.29 -18.38
CA SER A 171 -64.08 25.51 -17.85
C SER A 171 -63.06 26.28 -17.01
N GLY A 172 -63.13 27.62 -17.06
CA GLY A 172 -62.26 28.50 -16.27
C GLY A 172 -62.28 28.19 -14.76
N GLU A 173 -63.32 27.51 -14.28
CA GLU A 173 -63.46 27.02 -12.91
C GLU A 173 -62.29 26.12 -12.47
N ASP A 174 -61.86 25.15 -13.29
CA ASP A 174 -60.82 24.18 -12.89
C ASP A 174 -59.42 24.80 -12.86
N MET A 175 -59.17 25.76 -13.76
CA MET A 175 -57.94 26.57 -13.73
C MET A 175 -57.90 27.49 -12.49
N VAL A 176 -59.05 28.00 -12.07
CA VAL A 176 -59.18 28.83 -10.87
C VAL A 176 -58.94 27.99 -9.61
N VAL A 177 -59.42 26.74 -9.56
CA VAL A 177 -59.17 25.82 -8.44
C VAL A 177 -57.69 25.50 -8.31
N GLU A 178 -56.98 25.26 -9.41
CA GLU A 178 -55.53 25.05 -9.40
C GLU A 178 -54.73 26.30 -9.01
N ALA A 179 -55.16 27.49 -9.47
CA ALA A 179 -54.54 28.75 -9.07
C ALA A 179 -54.73 29.06 -7.58
N ILE A 180 -55.91 28.78 -7.03
CA ILE A 180 -56.20 28.93 -5.58
C ILE A 180 -55.36 27.93 -4.77
N ARG A 181 -55.20 26.70 -5.25
CA ARG A 181 -54.33 25.69 -4.62
C ARG A 181 -52.86 26.14 -4.63
N GLY A 182 -52.40 26.75 -5.72
CA GLY A 182 -51.06 27.34 -5.82
C GLY A 182 -50.84 28.51 -4.85
N LEU A 183 -51.84 29.38 -4.69
CA LEU A 183 -51.79 30.52 -3.75
C LEU A 183 -51.83 30.08 -2.28
N SER A 184 -52.62 29.06 -1.94
CA SER A 184 -52.65 28.49 -0.59
C SER A 184 -51.30 27.87 -0.20
N ASN A 185 -50.63 27.20 -1.13
CA ASN A 185 -49.29 26.65 -0.90
C ASN A 185 -48.22 27.74 -0.72
N LEU A 186 -48.39 28.90 -1.37
CA LEU A 186 -47.52 30.06 -1.22
C LEU A 186 -47.73 30.76 0.14
N GLU A 187 -48.99 30.88 0.56
CA GLU A 187 -49.38 31.43 1.87
C GLU A 187 -48.81 30.59 3.03
N ASP A 188 -48.92 29.27 2.94
CA ASP A 188 -48.32 28.33 3.91
C ASP A 188 -46.78 28.42 3.95
N ALA A 189 -46.15 28.67 2.81
CA ALA A 189 -44.70 28.87 2.73
C ALA A 189 -44.25 30.19 3.38
N CYS A 190 -45.03 31.27 3.23
CA CYS A 190 -44.76 32.56 3.85
C CYS A 190 -44.99 32.54 5.38
N TYR A 191 -46.02 31.86 5.87
CA TYR A 191 -46.25 31.72 7.31
C TYR A 191 -45.21 30.82 8.00
N ARG A 192 -44.66 29.81 7.33
CA ARG A 192 -43.52 29.02 7.86
C ARG A 192 -42.23 29.83 8.04
N ALA A 193 -42.02 30.89 7.25
CA ALA A 193 -40.80 31.69 7.30
C ALA A 193 -40.79 32.76 8.42
N VAL A 194 -41.96 33.17 8.93
CA VAL A 194 -42.06 34.32 9.86
C VAL A 194 -41.96 33.92 11.34
N PHE A 195 -42.22 32.65 11.69
CA PHE A 195 -42.21 32.19 13.09
C PHE A 195 -40.85 31.69 13.61
N ASP A 196 -39.79 31.68 12.80
CA ASP A 196 -38.48 31.12 13.18
C ASP A 196 -37.49 32.15 13.78
N SER A 197 -38.02 33.26 14.33
CA SER A 197 -37.20 34.25 15.04
C SER A 197 -37.40 34.15 16.56
N LYS A 198 -36.69 33.22 17.22
CA LYS A 198 -36.71 33.13 18.69
C LYS A 198 -35.33 32.97 19.34
N SER A 199 -34.72 34.13 19.64
CA SER A 199 -33.90 34.44 20.84
C SER A 199 -32.57 33.67 21.06
N PRO A 200 -31.59 34.26 21.78
CA PRO A 200 -30.19 33.85 21.74
C PRO A 200 -29.97 32.59 22.58
N LYS A 201 -30.00 31.43 21.91
CA LYS A 201 -29.43 30.20 22.42
C LYS A 201 -27.99 30.10 21.93
N MET A 202 -27.15 29.42 22.72
CA MET A 202 -25.81 29.00 22.28
C MET A 202 -25.87 28.52 20.83
N PRO A 203 -24.91 28.91 19.97
CA PRO A 203 -24.92 28.52 18.57
C PRO A 203 -25.05 26.99 18.51
N SER A 204 -26.19 26.54 17.99
CA SER A 204 -26.56 25.13 17.90
C SER A 204 -26.54 24.77 16.43
N ILE A 205 -25.61 23.92 16.05
CA ILE A 205 -25.48 23.42 14.68
C ILE A 205 -26.28 22.12 14.58
N PRO A 206 -27.28 22.02 13.67
CA PRO A 206 -28.03 20.79 13.45
C PRO A 206 -27.11 19.65 12.99
N LEU A 207 -27.28 18.47 13.59
CA LEU A 207 -26.60 17.23 13.16
C LEU A 207 -27.61 16.26 12.55
N HIS A 208 -27.45 15.96 11.28
CA HIS A 208 -28.25 15.00 10.57
C HIS A 208 -27.68 13.58 10.73
N PRO A 209 -28.48 12.59 11.16
CA PRO A 209 -28.00 11.22 11.36
C PRO A 209 -27.79 10.42 10.07
N ARG A 210 -28.21 10.96 8.91
CA ARG A 210 -28.03 10.34 7.60
C ARG A 210 -27.38 11.35 6.66
N ALA A 211 -26.37 10.90 5.92
CA ALA A 211 -25.79 11.65 4.81
C ALA A 211 -26.84 11.94 3.74
N SER A 212 -26.74 13.11 3.10
CA SER A 212 -27.61 13.47 1.97
C SER A 212 -27.32 12.62 0.72
N ASN A 213 -26.06 12.19 0.55
CA ASN A 213 -25.60 11.36 -0.57
C ASN A 213 -25.20 9.97 -0.06
N SER A 214 -25.64 8.92 -0.75
CA SER A 214 -25.14 7.57 -0.50
C SER A 214 -23.71 7.46 -1.03
N PRO A 215 -22.73 7.06 -0.20
CA PRO A 215 -21.36 6.88 -0.68
C PRO A 215 -21.34 5.77 -1.74
N THR A 216 -20.64 6.01 -2.84
CA THR A 216 -20.34 4.98 -3.83
C THR A 216 -19.47 3.91 -3.17
N ARG A 217 -19.87 2.64 -3.30
CA ARG A 217 -19.05 1.53 -2.81
C ARG A 217 -17.84 1.40 -3.72
N VAL A 218 -16.66 1.76 -3.21
CA VAL A 218 -15.40 1.51 -3.89
C VAL A 218 -14.97 0.08 -3.59
N ASN A 219 -14.49 -0.66 -4.60
CA ASN A 219 -14.03 -2.02 -4.41
C ASN A 219 -12.70 -2.02 -3.64
N ASN A 220 -12.73 -2.40 -2.36
CA ASN A 220 -11.57 -2.32 -1.47
C ASN A 220 -11.14 -3.74 -1.01
N PRO A 221 -9.84 -4.10 -1.11
CA PRO A 221 -9.33 -5.41 -0.68
C PRO A 221 -9.26 -5.61 0.85
N LEU A 222 -9.53 -4.59 1.67
CA LEU A 222 -9.53 -4.71 3.13
C LEU A 222 -10.58 -5.71 3.63
N PRO A 223 -10.41 -6.32 4.80
CA PRO A 223 -11.47 -7.11 5.43
C PRO A 223 -12.78 -6.32 5.56
N GLN A 224 -13.92 -6.89 5.11
CA GLN A 224 -15.23 -6.19 5.10
C GLN A 224 -15.62 -5.63 6.47
N LEU A 225 -15.19 -6.29 7.56
CA LEU A 225 -15.46 -5.84 8.93
C LEU A 225 -14.79 -4.49 9.27
N LEU A 226 -13.65 -4.19 8.65
CA LEU A 226 -12.91 -2.95 8.84
C LEU A 226 -13.45 -1.81 7.97
N GLN A 227 -14.13 -2.18 6.88
CA GLN A 227 -14.65 -1.24 5.91
C GLN A 227 -15.93 -0.59 6.43
N THR A 228 -16.02 0.72 6.28
CA THR A 228 -17.28 1.45 6.31
C THR A 228 -18.06 1.22 5.01
N PRO A 229 -19.34 1.63 4.90
CA PRO A 229 -20.11 1.48 3.67
C PRO A 229 -19.48 2.10 2.41
N SER A 230 -18.65 3.15 2.54
CA SER A 230 -17.87 3.71 1.42
C SER A 230 -16.57 2.96 1.11
N GLY A 231 -16.17 2.02 1.97
CA GLY A 231 -14.89 1.31 1.86
C GLY A 231 -13.73 1.96 2.61
N LEU A 232 -13.97 2.92 3.52
CA LEU A 232 -12.92 3.52 4.36
C LEU A 232 -12.61 2.66 5.58
N ALA A 233 -11.42 2.86 6.17
CA ALA A 233 -11.01 2.21 7.41
C ALA A 233 -10.21 3.18 8.29
N LEU A 234 -10.26 2.99 9.60
CA LEU A 234 -9.49 3.79 10.55
C LEU A 234 -8.15 3.13 10.87
N LEU A 235 -7.08 3.84 10.53
CA LEU A 235 -5.70 3.49 10.87
C LEU A 235 -5.19 4.43 11.97
N GLU A 236 -4.71 3.87 13.07
CA GLU A 236 -4.14 4.60 14.20
C GLU A 236 -2.69 4.16 14.40
N LEU A 237 -1.76 5.12 14.35
CA LEU A 237 -0.33 4.89 14.49
C LEU A 237 0.23 5.78 15.61
N GLN A 238 0.97 5.19 16.55
CA GLN A 238 1.66 5.93 17.59
C GLN A 238 2.98 6.51 17.05
N GLY A 239 2.91 7.73 16.51
CA GLY A 239 4.04 8.41 15.89
C GLY A 239 3.59 9.38 14.81
N THR A 240 4.52 9.78 13.95
CA THR A 240 4.26 10.67 12.82
C THR A 240 4.71 10.01 11.52
N ILE A 241 3.93 10.15 10.45
CA ILE A 241 4.32 9.70 9.11
C ILE A 241 5.06 10.85 8.45
N ASN A 242 6.31 10.61 8.04
CA ASN A 242 7.09 11.58 7.29
C ASN A 242 6.76 11.41 5.81
N ILE A 243 6.09 12.40 5.23
CA ILE A 243 5.69 12.45 3.83
C ILE A 243 6.62 13.46 3.13
N PRO A 244 7.08 13.21 1.89
CA PRO A 244 7.91 14.17 1.17
C PRO A 244 7.23 15.55 1.08
N SER A 245 7.98 16.60 1.40
CA SER A 245 7.52 17.98 1.23
C SER A 245 7.27 18.25 -0.26
N GLN A 246 6.09 18.75 -0.58
CA GLN A 246 5.68 19.05 -1.94
C GLN A 246 6.41 20.34 -2.38
N ASP A 247 7.58 20.20 -3.01
CA ASP A 247 8.23 21.32 -3.68
C ASP A 247 7.54 21.50 -5.04
N ASN A 248 6.96 22.68 -5.29
CA ASN A 248 6.16 22.99 -6.49
C ASN A 248 7.01 23.08 -7.79
N GLY A 249 8.09 22.31 -7.90
CA GLY A 249 9.16 22.49 -8.88
C GLY A 249 9.20 21.50 -10.04
N ASP A 250 8.68 20.27 -9.90
CA ASP A 250 8.78 19.25 -10.96
C ASP A 250 7.41 18.69 -11.34
N SER A 251 6.83 19.28 -12.38
CA SER A 251 5.57 18.90 -13.01
C SER A 251 5.64 17.58 -13.79
N ASN A 252 6.32 16.55 -13.26
CA ASN A 252 6.55 15.27 -13.96
C ASN A 252 6.44 14.02 -13.07
N GLN A 253 5.80 14.08 -11.90
CA GLN A 253 5.39 12.87 -11.17
C GLN A 253 3.88 12.64 -11.28
N SER A 254 3.54 11.75 -12.22
CA SER A 254 2.33 10.90 -12.24
C SER A 254 1.15 11.42 -11.42
N THR A 255 0.35 12.30 -12.03
CA THR A 255 -1.05 12.48 -11.67
C THR A 255 -1.74 11.14 -11.89
N ILE A 256 -1.76 10.27 -10.88
CA ILE A 256 -2.63 9.11 -10.88
C ILE A 256 -4.01 9.66 -10.59
N SER A 257 -4.75 9.95 -11.65
CA SER A 257 -6.19 10.13 -11.57
C SER A 257 -6.75 8.82 -11.01
N SER A 258 -7.18 8.82 -9.76
CA SER A 258 -7.96 7.71 -9.21
C SER A 258 -9.17 7.51 -10.13
N PRO A 259 -9.38 6.31 -10.72
CA PRO A 259 -10.50 6.09 -11.63
C PRO A 259 -11.87 6.16 -10.95
N ASP A 260 -11.90 6.25 -9.61
CA ASP A 260 -13.10 6.11 -8.76
C ASP A 260 -13.46 7.39 -7.96
N GLY A 261 -12.90 8.55 -8.30
CA GLY A 261 -13.33 9.83 -7.71
C GLY A 261 -14.63 10.36 -8.35
N PRO A 262 -15.51 11.05 -7.62
CA PRO A 262 -16.65 11.75 -8.22
C PRO A 262 -16.13 12.73 -9.26
N HIS A 263 -16.59 12.61 -10.51
CA HIS A 263 -16.31 13.53 -11.59
C HIS A 263 -16.99 14.89 -11.30
N ASP A 264 -16.46 15.63 -10.34
CA ASP A 264 -16.85 17.01 -10.09
C ASP A 264 -15.81 17.93 -10.76
N PRO A 265 -16.16 18.63 -11.86
CA PRO A 265 -15.23 19.49 -12.60
C PRO A 265 -14.72 20.69 -11.80
N ASN A 266 -15.21 20.91 -10.58
CA ASN A 266 -14.76 21.94 -9.65
C ASN A 266 -14.01 21.40 -8.41
N ALA A 267 -13.79 20.08 -8.31
CA ALA A 267 -13.03 19.52 -7.19
C ALA A 267 -11.54 19.86 -7.32
N ALA A 268 -10.95 20.38 -6.23
CA ALA A 268 -9.52 20.62 -6.16
C ALA A 268 -8.74 19.33 -6.47
N PRO A 269 -7.58 19.39 -7.16
CA PRO A 269 -6.80 18.20 -7.47
C PRO A 269 -6.44 17.44 -6.19
N VAL A 270 -6.87 16.19 -6.09
CA VAL A 270 -6.53 15.29 -4.99
C VAL A 270 -5.16 14.70 -5.27
N PHE A 271 -4.20 14.93 -4.37
CA PHE A 271 -2.87 14.34 -4.46
C PHE A 271 -2.77 13.18 -3.47
N GLU A 272 -2.52 11.98 -3.97
CA GLU A 272 -2.30 10.79 -3.16
C GLU A 272 -0.81 10.45 -3.11
N THR A 273 -0.26 10.24 -1.91
CA THR A 273 1.13 9.78 -1.73
C THR A 273 1.13 8.34 -1.23
N PRO A 274 1.70 7.37 -1.97
CA PRO A 274 1.78 6.00 -1.51
C PRO A 274 2.75 5.89 -0.32
N ILE A 275 2.23 5.56 0.85
CA ILE A 275 3.02 5.44 2.09
C ILE A 275 3.61 4.03 2.24
N GLY A 276 2.84 3.00 1.88
CA GLY A 276 3.19 1.64 2.24
C GLY A 276 2.11 0.60 1.95
N LYS A 277 2.27 -0.59 2.53
CA LYS A 277 1.39 -1.75 2.33
C LYS A 277 0.88 -2.28 3.67
N LEU A 278 -0.44 -2.47 3.78
CA LEU A 278 -1.08 -3.19 4.88
C LEU A 278 -1.23 -4.67 4.51
N MET A 279 -0.91 -5.54 5.45
CA MET A 279 -0.96 -7.00 5.27
C MET A 279 -1.65 -7.66 6.46
N PHE A 280 -2.58 -8.56 6.16
CA PHE A 280 -3.34 -9.33 7.14
C PHE A 280 -2.98 -10.82 6.98
N PRO A 281 -1.90 -11.29 7.63
CA PRO A 281 -1.31 -12.62 7.33
C PRO A 281 -2.25 -13.79 7.62
N ASP A 282 -3.14 -13.60 8.59
CA ASP A 282 -4.08 -14.62 9.05
C ASP A 282 -5.50 -14.41 8.46
N TYR A 283 -5.70 -13.43 7.57
CA TYR A 283 -6.98 -13.16 6.91
C TYR A 283 -6.93 -13.55 5.44
N SER A 284 -7.93 -14.33 5.02
CA SER A 284 -8.23 -14.58 3.61
C SER A 284 -9.74 -14.54 3.38
N PRO A 285 -10.24 -13.79 2.37
CA PRO A 285 -11.67 -13.67 2.12
C PRO A 285 -12.33 -15.01 1.76
N GLN A 286 -11.56 -16.01 1.34
CA GLN A 286 -12.08 -17.33 0.96
C GLN A 286 -12.21 -18.31 2.14
N PHE A 287 -11.35 -18.17 3.16
CA PHE A 287 -11.22 -19.17 4.24
C PHE A 287 -11.58 -18.64 5.63
N THR A 288 -11.67 -17.32 5.79
CA THR A 288 -11.97 -16.70 7.09
C THR A 288 -13.47 -16.64 7.27
N THR A 289 -13.99 -17.32 8.30
CA THR A 289 -15.41 -17.21 8.65
C THR A 289 -15.71 -15.82 9.23
N PRO A 290 -16.92 -15.27 9.03
CA PRO A 290 -17.28 -13.92 9.50
C PRO A 290 -17.08 -13.68 11.01
N ASP A 291 -17.22 -14.74 11.83
CA ASP A 291 -17.07 -14.67 13.29
C ASP A 291 -15.63 -14.93 13.77
N ASP A 292 -14.70 -15.26 12.87
CA ASP A 292 -13.31 -15.49 13.26
C ASP A 292 -12.62 -14.16 13.55
N THR A 293 -12.23 -13.96 14.80
CA THR A 293 -11.46 -12.78 15.24
C THR A 293 -9.99 -13.09 15.47
N LYS A 294 -9.52 -14.31 15.18
CA LYS A 294 -8.11 -14.70 15.42
C LYS A 294 -7.16 -13.90 14.52
N TRP A 295 -7.57 -13.63 13.29
CA TRP A 295 -6.79 -12.84 12.32
C TRP A 295 -6.56 -11.39 12.77
N MET A 296 -7.41 -10.86 13.64
CA MET A 296 -7.30 -9.48 14.15
C MET A 296 -6.09 -9.27 15.05
N LYS A 297 -5.52 -10.34 15.60
CA LYS A 297 -4.40 -10.23 16.55
C LYS A 297 -3.12 -9.68 15.92
N ARG A 298 -3.04 -9.67 14.59
CA ARG A 298 -1.81 -9.33 13.88
C ARG A 298 -2.07 -8.73 12.51
N VAL A 299 -1.51 -7.55 12.29
CA VAL A 299 -1.48 -6.82 11.03
C VAL A 299 -0.08 -6.27 10.85
N TYR A 300 0.48 -6.34 9.64
CA TYR A 300 1.74 -5.68 9.33
C TYR A 300 1.49 -4.44 8.48
N LEU A 301 2.16 -3.35 8.82
CA LEU A 301 2.27 -2.16 7.99
C LEU A 301 3.73 -2.04 7.55
N TYR A 302 3.96 -2.20 6.26
CA TYR A 302 5.26 -1.94 5.63
C TYR A 302 5.29 -0.51 5.14
N VAL A 303 6.21 0.31 5.65
CA VAL A 303 6.38 1.71 5.28
C VAL A 303 7.65 1.85 4.45
N GLY A 304 7.50 2.31 3.20
CA GLY A 304 8.60 2.31 2.23
C GLY A 304 9.22 0.91 2.03
N ARG A 305 10.56 0.85 1.94
CA ARG A 305 11.30 -0.40 1.69
C ARG A 305 11.95 -1.03 2.91
N TYR A 306 12.04 -0.32 4.03
CA TYR A 306 12.96 -0.71 5.12
C TYR A 306 12.31 -0.76 6.49
N GLN A 307 11.02 -0.45 6.60
CA GLN A 307 10.34 -0.38 7.89
C GLN A 307 9.09 -1.25 7.89
N ARG A 308 8.95 -2.05 8.94
CA ARG A 308 7.75 -2.81 9.24
C ARG A 308 7.26 -2.47 10.64
N MET A 309 5.94 -2.33 10.78
CA MET A 309 5.29 -2.18 12.07
C MET A 309 4.30 -3.31 12.29
N THR A 310 4.27 -3.85 13.50
CA THR A 310 3.33 -4.90 13.90
C THR A 310 2.19 -4.26 14.70
N GLY A 311 0.98 -4.48 14.21
CA GLY A 311 -0.25 -3.93 14.77
C GLY A 311 -1.31 -4.99 14.98
N GLU A 312 -2.47 -4.54 15.43
CA GLU A 312 -3.63 -5.38 15.71
C GLU A 312 -4.91 -4.63 15.33
N VAL A 313 -5.95 -5.37 14.94
CA VAL A 313 -7.29 -4.84 14.77
C VAL A 313 -8.00 -4.86 16.12
N LYS A 314 -8.59 -3.73 16.51
CA LYS A 314 -9.39 -3.62 17.74
C LYS A 314 -10.79 -3.11 17.44
N LYS A 315 -11.77 -3.74 18.09
CA LYS A 315 -13.11 -3.18 18.20
C LYS A 315 -13.08 -1.97 19.12
N LEU A 316 -13.67 -0.88 18.67
CA LEU A 316 -13.79 0.35 19.47
C LEU A 316 -14.85 0.15 20.56
N PRO A 317 -14.55 0.45 21.84
CA PRO A 317 -15.56 0.45 22.89
C PRO A 317 -16.68 1.47 22.62
N GLN A 318 -16.30 2.61 22.03
CA GLN A 318 -17.20 3.65 21.56
C GLN A 318 -17.00 3.82 20.04
N PRO A 319 -18.01 3.51 19.22
CA PRO A 319 -17.94 3.75 17.77
C PRO A 319 -17.69 5.23 17.48
N LEU A 320 -16.89 5.52 16.46
CA LEU A 320 -16.58 6.88 16.04
C LEU A 320 -17.44 7.25 14.84
N ALA A 321 -18.14 8.38 14.92
CA ALA A 321 -18.89 8.92 13.81
C ALA A 321 -18.01 9.90 13.00
N LEU A 322 -17.93 9.68 11.68
CA LEU A 322 -17.36 10.65 10.75
C LEU A 322 -18.44 11.68 10.44
N VAL A 323 -18.16 12.94 10.75
CA VAL A 323 -19.09 14.05 10.58
C VAL A 323 -18.54 15.01 9.54
N GLN A 324 -19.37 15.39 8.57
CA GLN A 324 -19.03 16.33 7.52
C GLN A 324 -20.01 17.51 7.53
N ARG A 325 -19.53 18.69 7.13
CA ARG A 325 -20.39 19.85 6.88
C ARG A 325 -21.17 19.63 5.59
N ARG A 326 -22.49 19.78 5.62
CA ARG A 326 -23.34 19.62 4.42
C ARG A 326 -23.02 20.73 3.43
N GLN A 327 -22.63 20.37 2.21
CA GLN A 327 -22.55 21.33 1.11
C GLN A 327 -23.99 21.63 0.63
N LYS A 328 -24.47 22.87 0.87
CA LYS A 328 -25.70 23.37 0.26
C LYS A 328 -25.36 23.90 -1.14
N GLU A 329 -26.05 23.42 -2.18
CA GLU A 329 -26.00 24.05 -3.50
C GLU A 329 -26.49 25.50 -3.37
N SER A 330 -25.65 26.43 -3.81
CA SER A 330 -25.75 27.87 -3.58
C SER A 330 -27.10 28.45 -4.01
N SER A 331 -28.00 28.73 -3.05
CA SER A 331 -29.13 29.68 -3.23
C SER A 331 -29.91 30.06 -1.95
N ALA A 332 -29.48 29.66 -0.74
CA ALA A 332 -30.17 30.06 0.49
C ALA A 332 -29.30 31.03 1.30
N ALA A 333 -29.82 32.24 1.51
CA ALA A 333 -29.23 33.32 2.30
C ALA A 333 -29.29 33.05 3.81
N ASP A 334 -28.93 31.83 4.22
CA ASP A 334 -28.91 31.40 5.60
C ASP A 334 -27.55 30.78 5.88
N ASP A 335 -26.74 31.46 6.69
CA ASP A 335 -25.37 31.10 7.10
C ASP A 335 -25.38 29.94 8.13
N SER A 336 -26.44 29.11 8.09
CA SER A 336 -26.63 27.97 8.97
C SER A 336 -25.75 26.81 8.51
N GLU A 337 -24.59 26.68 9.17
CA GLU A 337 -23.75 25.49 9.08
C GLU A 337 -24.55 24.27 9.57
N ASP A 338 -24.76 23.28 8.71
CA ASP A 338 -25.37 22.00 9.06
C ASP A 338 -24.30 20.90 9.01
N LEU A 339 -24.35 19.96 9.96
CA LEU A 339 -23.49 18.78 10.00
C LEU A 339 -24.28 17.53 9.65
N GLU A 340 -23.62 16.54 9.06
CA GLU A 340 -24.19 15.21 8.85
C GLU A 340 -23.22 14.10 9.19
N ILE A 341 -23.76 13.00 9.71
CA ILE A 341 -23.01 11.78 9.95
C ILE A 341 -22.89 11.04 8.62
N VAL A 342 -21.66 10.96 8.11
CA VAL A 342 -21.35 10.25 6.88
C VAL A 342 -21.27 8.75 7.17
N GLU A 343 -20.48 8.38 8.18
CA GLU A 343 -20.20 6.97 8.49
C GLU A 343 -19.95 6.72 9.97
N VAL A 344 -20.06 5.46 10.38
CA VAL A 344 -19.75 5.01 11.75
C VAL A 344 -18.69 3.92 11.70
N VAL A 345 -17.52 4.24 12.25
CA VAL A 345 -16.38 3.34 12.37
C VAL A 345 -16.50 2.54 13.67
N LYS A 346 -16.43 1.21 13.56
CA LYS A 346 -16.53 0.28 14.71
C LYS A 346 -15.21 -0.40 15.08
N TYR A 347 -14.26 -0.43 14.16
CA TYR A 347 -12.97 -1.09 14.31
C TYR A 347 -11.85 -0.15 13.90
N LYS A 348 -10.69 -0.29 14.54
CA LYS A 348 -9.45 0.40 14.16
C LYS A 348 -8.32 -0.59 13.93
N ILE A 349 -7.44 -0.27 12.99
CA ILE A 349 -6.13 -0.93 12.83
C ILE A 349 -5.13 -0.11 13.65
N PHE A 350 -4.51 -0.72 14.64
CA PHE A 350 -3.73 0.00 15.65
C PHE A 350 -2.27 -0.47 15.67
N PHE A 351 -1.34 0.47 15.46
CA PHE A 351 0.10 0.25 15.49
C PHE A 351 0.74 1.03 16.65
N LYS A 352 1.09 0.31 17.72
CA LYS A 352 1.74 0.87 18.93
C LYS A 352 3.24 0.55 19.02
N SER A 353 3.71 -0.45 18.29
CA SER A 353 5.10 -0.89 18.37
C SER A 353 6.02 0.09 17.64
N ARG A 354 7.30 0.10 18.01
CA ARG A 354 8.31 0.81 17.21
C ARG A 354 8.45 0.13 15.84
N PRO A 355 8.75 0.88 14.76
CA PRO A 355 9.12 0.29 13.48
C PRO A 355 10.36 -0.58 13.64
N GLU A 356 10.31 -1.77 13.05
CA GLU A 356 11.41 -2.71 12.95
C GLU A 356 12.08 -2.55 11.57
N PRO A 357 13.42 -2.61 11.51
CA PRO A 357 14.12 -2.60 10.23
C PRO A 357 13.85 -3.91 9.48
N VAL A 358 13.56 -3.80 8.20
CA VAL A 358 13.50 -4.95 7.29
C VAL A 358 14.81 -5.00 6.52
N ASN A 359 15.53 -6.11 6.60
CA ASN A 359 16.78 -6.29 5.88
C ASN A 359 16.49 -6.74 4.45
N ASP A 360 17.09 -6.07 3.47
CA ASP A 360 17.32 -6.68 2.16
C ASP A 360 18.33 -7.82 2.38
N ILE A 361 17.85 -9.07 2.37
CA ILE A 361 18.70 -10.27 2.44
C ILE A 361 19.02 -10.75 1.03
#